data_AF-A0A956TQ03-F1
#
_entry.id   AF-A0A956TQ03-F1
#
_cell.length_a   1.000
_cell.length_b   1.000
_cell.length_c   1.000
_cell.angle_alpha   90.00
_cell.angle_beta   90.00
_cell.angle_gamma   90.00
#
_symmetry.space_group_name_H-M   'P 1'
#
loop_
_entity.id
_entity.type
_entity.pdbx_description
1 polymer ?
#
loop_
_entity_poly.entity_id
_entity_poly.type
_entity_poly.pdbx_seq_one_letter_code
_entity_poly.pdbx_strand_id
1 'polypeptide(L)'
;MNTKAIKTVSLILGALILSQVPAMALGSDAAVYSALKQRRFELVNKESDLLKSKDSIQKRIDDLKRRNDDSRYGSTLDRLTRDLDSTYQDLRKTQLDIQDIDRALI
;
A
#
# COMPACT_ATOMS: atom_id res chain seq x y z
N MET A 1 -3.61 -11.19 -44.62
CA MET A 1 -2.24 -10.64 -44.62
C MET A 1 -2.32 -9.13 -44.38
N ASN A 2 -1.48 -8.63 -43.47
CA ASN A 2 -0.99 -7.25 -43.31
C ASN A 2 -1.94 -6.04 -43.14
N THR A 3 -1.98 -5.55 -41.89
CA THR A 3 -1.51 -4.23 -41.42
C THR A 3 -1.67 -2.96 -42.27
N LYS A 4 -2.38 -1.97 -41.69
CA LYS A 4 -2.07 -0.51 -41.54
C LYS A 4 -3.34 0.17 -40.97
N ALA A 5 -3.42 0.49 -39.68
CA ALA A 5 -3.07 1.79 -39.08
C ALA A 5 -3.66 3.01 -39.84
N ILE A 6 -4.55 3.77 -39.19
CA ILE A 6 -4.40 5.22 -38.88
C ILE A 6 -5.71 5.80 -38.26
N LYS A 7 -5.56 6.24 -36.99
CA LYS A 7 -6.14 7.39 -36.28
C LYS A 7 -7.61 7.80 -36.48
N THR A 8 -8.37 7.73 -35.38
CA THR A 8 -9.33 8.79 -35.02
C THR A 8 -9.36 8.99 -33.50
N VAL A 9 -8.88 10.15 -33.06
CA VAL A 9 -9.05 10.70 -31.71
C VAL A 9 -10.45 11.31 -31.64
N SER A 10 -11.21 11.03 -30.58
CA SER A 10 -12.30 11.82 -29.96
C SER A 10 -12.94 10.92 -28.89
N LEU A 11 -12.66 11.03 -27.60
CA LEU A 11 -13.05 12.09 -26.65
C LEU A 11 -14.55 12.41 -26.66
N ILE A 12 -15.33 11.59 -25.96
CA ILE A 12 -16.64 11.90 -25.35
C ILE A 12 -16.69 11.01 -24.10
N LEU A 13 -16.18 11.38 -22.93
CA LEU A 13 -16.66 12.38 -21.97
C LEU A 13 -18.19 12.49 -21.87
N GLY A 14 -18.71 11.93 -20.77
CA GLY A 14 -19.92 12.43 -20.14
C GLY A 14 -21.23 11.83 -20.64
N ALA A 15 -21.61 10.69 -20.06
CA ALA A 15 -22.96 10.39 -19.57
C ALA A 15 -23.11 8.88 -19.38
N LEU A 16 -22.94 8.39 -18.16
CA LEU A 16 -23.54 7.12 -17.79
C LEU A 16 -24.01 7.14 -16.33
N ILE A 17 -25.27 7.59 -16.20
CA ILE A 17 -26.27 7.11 -15.24
C ILE A 17 -26.16 7.66 -13.81
N LEU A 18 -26.70 8.88 -13.64
CA LEU A 18 -27.42 9.28 -12.42
C LEU A 18 -28.84 8.71 -12.51
N SER A 19 -29.04 7.46 -12.10
CA SER A 19 -30.38 6.94 -11.82
C SER A 19 -30.44 6.37 -10.42
N GLN A 20 -31.02 7.18 -9.52
CA GLN A 20 -31.81 6.76 -8.37
C GLN A 20 -31.12 5.83 -7.36
N VAL A 21 -30.54 6.43 -6.31
CA VAL A 21 -30.47 5.77 -5.00
C VAL A 21 -31.46 6.50 -4.09
N PRO A 22 -32.65 5.91 -3.81
CA PRO A 22 -33.56 6.47 -2.84
C PRO A 22 -33.04 6.20 -1.42
N ALA A 23 -33.14 7.21 -0.57
CA ALA A 23 -33.18 7.11 0.90
C ALA A 23 -32.21 6.11 1.58
N MET A 24 -30.96 6.53 1.82
CA MET A 24 -30.10 5.88 2.83
C MET A 24 -29.37 6.89 3.71
N ALA A 25 -30.11 7.83 4.32
CA ALA A 25 -29.54 8.78 5.28
C ALA A 25 -29.44 8.23 6.72
N LEU A 26 -29.92 7.00 6.99
CA LEU A 26 -29.76 6.29 8.27
C LEU A 26 -28.83 5.07 8.18
N GLY A 27 -28.49 4.62 6.97
CA GLY A 27 -27.56 3.50 6.73
C GLY A 27 -26.14 3.94 6.39
N SER A 28 -25.93 5.20 6.01
CA SER A 28 -24.61 5.72 5.63
C SER A 28 -23.62 5.69 6.80
N ASP A 29 -24.04 6.07 8.01
CA ASP A 29 -23.12 6.08 9.16
C ASP A 29 -22.73 4.67 9.61
N ALA A 30 -23.67 3.73 9.65
CA ALA A 30 -23.38 2.34 10.03
C ALA A 30 -22.50 1.63 8.99
N ALA A 31 -22.74 1.86 7.70
CA ALA A 31 -21.95 1.29 6.62
C ALA A 31 -20.55 1.94 6.50
N VAL A 32 -20.45 3.25 6.70
CA VAL A 32 -19.16 3.96 6.75
C VAL A 32 -18.35 3.50 7.96
N TYR A 33 -18.97 3.39 9.13
CA TYR A 33 -18.31 2.89 10.33
C TYR A 33 -17.80 1.45 10.18
N SER A 34 -18.60 0.55 9.60
CA SER A 34 -18.16 -0.83 9.34
C SER A 34 -17.03 -0.89 8.32
N ALA A 35 -17.09 -0.08 7.26
CA ALA A 35 -16.01 0.04 6.28
C ALA A 35 -14.71 0.58 6.90
N LEU A 36 -14.79 1.58 7.77
CA LEU A 36 -13.64 2.12 8.51
C LEU A 36 -13.03 1.06 9.44
N LYS A 37 -13.86 0.28 10.16
CA LYS A 37 -13.38 -0.84 10.98
C LYS A 37 -12.68 -1.92 10.16
N GLN A 38 -13.26 -2.31 9.03
CA GLN A 38 -12.64 -3.29 8.13
C GLN A 38 -11.30 -2.76 7.62
N ARG A 39 -11.27 -1.49 7.18
CA ARG A 39 -10.04 -0.88 6.68
C ARG A 39 -8.96 -0.80 7.75
N ARG A 40 -9.33 -0.47 8.99
CA ARG A 40 -8.41 -0.50 10.15
C ARG A 40 -7.80 -1.88 10.34
N PHE A 41 -8.62 -2.94 10.29
CA PHE A 41 -8.15 -4.31 10.42
C PHE A 41 -7.15 -4.69 9.32
N GLU A 42 -7.44 -4.33 8.06
CA GLU A 42 -6.52 -4.54 6.94
C GLU A 42 -5.18 -3.83 7.14
N LEU A 43 -5.20 -2.57 7.60
CA LEU A 43 -3.99 -1.79 7.85
C LEU A 43 -3.16 -2.36 9.01
N VAL A 44 -3.80 -2.82 10.09
CA VAL A 44 -3.11 -3.47 11.22
C VAL A 44 -2.43 -4.77 10.77
N ASN A 45 -3.10 -5.58 9.93
CA ASN A 45 -2.46 -6.77 9.37
C ASN A 45 -1.27 -6.40 8.48
N LYS A 46 -1.43 -5.38 7.63
CA LYS A 46 -0.35 -4.87 6.79
C LYS A 46 0.83 -4.36 7.62
N GLU A 47 0.57 -3.63 8.71
CA GLU A 47 1.60 -3.17 9.65
C GLU A 47 2.37 -4.35 10.24
N SER A 48 1.66 -5.39 10.70
CA SER A 48 2.27 -6.62 11.23
C SER A 48 3.20 -7.28 10.22
N ASP A 49 2.78 -7.36 8.95
CA ASP A 49 3.58 -7.98 7.90
C ASP A 49 4.79 -7.13 7.51
N LEU A 50 4.65 -5.79 7.50
CA LEU A 50 5.76 -4.87 7.30
C LEU A 50 6.80 -4.98 8.43
N LEU A 51 6.37 -5.13 9.69
CA LEU A 51 7.29 -5.35 10.82
C LEU A 51 8.07 -6.66 10.66
N LYS A 52 7.41 -7.76 10.29
CA LYS A 52 8.08 -9.04 10.00
C LYS A 52 9.08 -8.91 8.85
N SER A 53 8.70 -8.19 7.79
CA SER A 53 9.57 -7.94 6.63
C SER A 53 10.82 -7.15 7.03
N LYS A 54 10.64 -6.05 7.77
CA LYS A 54 11.72 -5.23 8.32
C LYS A 54 12.70 -6.09 9.14
N ASP A 55 12.20 -6.89 10.07
CA ASP A 55 13.05 -7.72 10.93
C ASP A 55 13.82 -8.77 10.13
N SER A 56 13.18 -9.37 9.12
CA SER A 56 13.81 -10.32 8.20
C SER A 56 14.92 -9.67 7.36
N ILE A 57 14.67 -8.48 6.81
CA ILE A 57 15.67 -7.74 6.03
C ILE A 57 16.85 -7.32 6.92
N GLN A 58 16.57 -6.80 8.12
CA GLN A 58 17.60 -6.42 9.08
C GLN A 58 18.49 -7.60 9.45
N LYS A 59 17.89 -8.77 9.75
CA LYS A 59 18.65 -9.99 10.03
C LYS A 59 19.55 -10.39 8.86
N ARG A 60 19.07 -10.29 7.62
CA ARG A 60 19.88 -10.59 6.43
C ARG A 60 21.04 -9.60 6.24
N ILE A 61 20.82 -8.31 6.52
CA ILE A 61 21.88 -7.31 6.51
C ILE A 61 22.93 -7.65 7.56
N ASP A 62 22.52 -7.97 8.79
CA ASP A 62 23.43 -8.30 9.88
C ASP A 62 24.21 -9.59 9.60
N ASP A 63 23.55 -10.62 9.06
CA ASP A 63 24.18 -11.87 8.64
C ASP A 63 25.21 -11.64 7.54
N LEU A 64 24.90 -10.80 6.54
CA LEU A 64 25.84 -10.45 5.48
C LEU A 64 27.01 -9.64 6.04
N LYS A 65 26.76 -8.66 6.91
CA LYS A 65 27.81 -7.86 7.57
C LYS A 65 28.71 -8.71 8.46
N ARG A 66 28.17 -9.70 9.18
CA ARG A 66 28.96 -10.64 10.00
C ARG A 66 29.82 -11.58 9.16
N ARG A 67 29.34 -11.96 7.97
CA ARG A 67 30.10 -12.74 7.00
C ARG A 67 31.07 -11.88 6.19
N ASN A 68 31.07 -10.55 6.40
CA ASN A 68 31.77 -9.59 5.58
C ASN A 68 33.21 -9.38 6.05
N ASP A 69 34.09 -10.23 5.52
CA ASP A 69 35.52 -9.97 5.33
C ASP A 69 35.83 -9.80 3.82
N ASP A 70 34.82 -9.79 2.94
CA ASP A 70 35.02 -9.95 1.51
C ASP A 70 34.05 -9.08 0.70
N SER A 71 34.62 -8.21 -0.15
CA SER A 71 33.94 -7.13 -0.92
C SER A 71 32.83 -7.59 -1.89
N ARG A 72 32.48 -8.88 -1.88
CA ARG A 72 31.56 -9.56 -2.80
C ARG A 72 30.08 -9.28 -2.51
N TYR A 73 29.73 -8.79 -1.31
CA TYR A 73 28.32 -8.61 -0.91
C TYR A 73 27.83 -7.16 -0.96
N GLY A 74 28.66 -6.20 -1.42
CA GLY A 74 28.32 -4.77 -1.45
C GLY A 74 27.00 -4.47 -2.17
N SER A 75 26.83 -4.97 -3.40
CA SER A 75 25.59 -4.74 -4.18
C SER A 75 24.34 -5.35 -3.53
N THR A 76 24.49 -6.46 -2.81
CA THR A 76 23.38 -7.11 -2.10
C THR A 76 23.02 -6.34 -0.84
N LEU A 77 24.01 -5.85 -0.10
CA LEU A 77 23.80 -4.98 1.06
C LEU A 77 23.11 -3.68 0.65
N ASP A 78 23.58 -3.03 -0.42
CA ASP A 78 22.95 -1.80 -0.93
C ASP A 78 21.48 -2.02 -1.29
N ARG A 79 21.18 -3.15 -1.94
CA ARG A 79 19.80 -3.52 -2.27
C ARG A 79 18.96 -3.72 -1.01
N LEU A 80 19.45 -4.52 -0.05
CA LEU A 80 18.72 -4.78 1.20
C LEU A 80 18.52 -3.52 2.02
N THR A 81 19.48 -2.59 2.03
CA THR A 81 19.32 -1.29 2.68
C THR A 81 18.22 -0.47 2.02
N ARG A 82 18.14 -0.43 0.68
CA ARG A 82 17.02 0.25 -0.01
C ARG A 82 15.68 -0.43 0.25
N ASP A 83 15.64 -1.76 0.26
CA ASP A 83 14.41 -2.52 0.57
C ASP A 83 13.95 -2.23 2.01
N LEU A 84 14.90 -2.11 2.95
CA LEU A 84 14.63 -1.73 4.34
C LEU A 84 14.08 -0.30 4.44
N ASP A 85 14.71 0.66 3.76
CA ASP A 85 14.24 2.05 3.72
C ASP A 85 12.82 2.17 3.15
N SER A 86 12.54 1.44 2.05
CA SER A 86 11.19 1.37 1.48
C SER A 86 10.19 0.78 2.49
N THR A 87 10.58 -0.29 3.19
CA THR A 87 9.73 -0.92 4.21
C THR A 87 9.41 0.06 5.34
N TYR A 88 10.39 0.87 5.78
CA TYR A 88 10.16 1.92 6.80
C TYR A 88 9.22 3.02 6.30
N GLN A 89 9.34 3.45 5.04
CA GLN A 89 8.42 4.44 4.46
C GLN A 89 6.98 3.90 4.40
N ASP A 90 6.81 2.65 3.97
CA ASP A 90 5.51 1.99 3.92
C ASP A 90 4.90 1.78 5.31
N LEU A 91 5.74 1.43 6.29
CA LEU A 91 5.32 1.29 7.69
C LEU A 91 4.82 2.63 8.23
N ARG A 92 5.59 3.70 8.05
CA ARG A 92 5.21 5.05 8.50
C ARG A 92 3.90 5.51 7.85
N LYS A 93 3.74 5.27 6.55
CA LYS A 93 2.48 5.60 5.84
C LYS A 93 1.31 4.80 6.40
N THR A 94 1.48 3.50 6.60
CA THR A 94 0.44 2.62 7.14
C THR A 94 0.02 3.06 8.56
N GLN A 95 0.98 3.48 9.40
CA GLN A 95 0.72 4.01 10.73
C GLN A 95 -0.05 5.33 10.72
N LEU A 96 0.25 6.23 9.78
CA LEU A 96 -0.52 7.46 9.58
C LEU A 96 -1.95 7.13 9.12
N ASP A 97 -2.11 6.21 8.17
CA ASP A 97 -3.44 5.78 7.71
C ASP A 97 -4.27 5.18 8.86
N ILE A 98 -3.65 4.40 9.76
CA ILE A 98 -4.31 3.87 10.97
C ILE A 98 -4.74 5.01 11.89
N GLN A 99 -3.85 5.99 12.13
CA GLN A 99 -4.14 7.13 12.99
C GLN A 99 -5.32 7.96 12.45
N ASP A 100 -5.37 8.17 11.14
CA ASP A 100 -6.46 8.92 10.51
C ASP A 100 -7.79 8.17 10.59
N ILE A 101 -7.78 6.85 10.43
CA ILE A 101 -8.98 6.03 10.64
C ILE A 101 -9.42 6.02 12.10
N ASP A 102 -8.47 5.93 13.04
CA ASP A 102 -8.79 5.98 14.48
C ASP A 102 -9.44 7.31 14.85
N ARG A 103 -8.99 8.42 14.26
CA ARG A 103 -9.65 9.73 14.41
C ARG A 103 -11.05 9.78 13.79
N ALA A 104 -11.27 9.10 12.66
CA ALA A 104 -12.57 9.05 11.99
C ALA A 104 -13.58 8.11 12.68
N LEU A 105 -13.10 7.21 13.55
CA LEU A 105 -13.93 6.27 14.33
C LEU A 105 -14.35 6.81 15.70
N ILE A 106 -13.78 7.93 16.15
CA ILE A 106 -14.11 8.64 17.41
C ILE A 106 -15.27 9.60 17.16
#